data_AF-A0A523A956-F1
#
_entry.id   AF-A0A523A956-F1
#
_cell.length_a   1.000
_cell.length_b   1.000
_cell.length_c   1.000
_cell.angle_alpha   90.00
_cell.angle_beta   90.00
_cell.angle_gamma   90.00
#
_symmetry.space_group_name_H-M   'P 1'
#
loop_
_entity.id
_entity.type
_entity.pdbx_description
1 polymer ?
#
loop_
_entity_poly.entity_id
_entity_poly.type
_entity_poly.pdbx_seq_one_letter_code
_entity_poly.pdbx_strand_id
1 'polypeptide(L)'
;MGVMDLTEIIWCKHCNTVNYLDPYTFWNWKGKVKCAGCDRVYYVHIIQGFYYEGPKEMPPGEPYDIMPLYADKPLEGYESYKPGTPGKTRPYLCLPREIYLGKADKVKFSIRGRPVRGWAPQPPSSGLAGSQGFKWDIEKLSPDVWKEYQVKLRKGEVREW
;
A
#
# COMPACT_ATOMS: atom_id res chain seq x y z
N MET A 1 -29.49 -11.11 13.79
CA MET A 1 -28.88 -9.93 13.12
C MET A 1 -27.68 -9.52 13.95
N GLY A 2 -26.49 -10.03 13.61
CA GLY A 2 -25.26 -9.62 14.27
C GLY A 2 -24.85 -8.25 13.73
N VAL A 3 -24.58 -7.31 14.64
CA VAL A 3 -23.97 -6.02 14.31
C VAL A 3 -22.69 -6.34 13.53
N MET A 4 -22.57 -5.87 12.28
CA MET A 4 -21.30 -5.87 11.58
C MET A 4 -20.40 -4.92 12.36
N ASP A 5 -19.63 -5.47 13.30
CA ASP A 5 -18.62 -4.72 14.03
C ASP A 5 -17.65 -4.12 12.99
N LEU A 6 -17.58 -2.78 12.97
CA LEU A 6 -16.67 -2.04 12.12
C LEU A 6 -15.25 -2.54 12.37
N THR A 7 -14.62 -2.99 11.31
CA THR A 7 -13.73 -4.14 11.38
C THR A 7 -12.27 -3.79 11.72
N GLU A 8 -12.01 -2.51 12.00
CA GLU A 8 -10.66 -1.96 12.16
C GLU A 8 -10.64 -0.86 13.23
N ILE A 9 -11.51 -0.97 14.24
CA ILE A 9 -11.62 0.02 15.32
C ILE A 9 -11.41 -0.67 16.67
N ILE A 10 -10.67 -0.03 17.57
CA ILE A 10 -10.60 -0.40 18.99
C ILE A 10 -11.19 0.74 19.81
N TRP A 11 -12.43 0.55 20.28
CA TRP A 11 -13.02 1.45 21.27
C TRP A 11 -12.48 1.09 22.66
N CYS A 12 -11.67 1.98 23.22
CA CYS A 12 -11.13 1.79 24.56
C CYS A 12 -12.23 1.97 25.61
N LYS A 13 -12.53 0.91 26.36
CA LYS A 13 -13.55 0.92 27.43
C LYS A 13 -13.17 1.77 28.65
N HIS A 14 -11.91 2.24 28.74
CA HIS A 14 -11.41 2.98 29.90
C HIS A 14 -11.42 4.49 29.72
N CYS A 15 -11.04 4.98 28.55
CA CYS A 15 -10.97 6.41 28.27
C CYS A 15 -11.87 6.85 27.10
N ASN A 16 -12.72 5.96 26.60
CA ASN A 16 -13.63 6.18 25.47
C ASN A 16 -12.97 6.68 24.17
N THR A 17 -11.64 6.59 24.08
CA THR A 17 -10.91 6.87 22.85
C THR A 17 -11.19 5.75 21.85
N VAL A 18 -11.61 6.15 20.66
CA VAL A 18 -11.78 5.26 19.52
C VAL A 18 -10.48 5.29 18.73
N ASN A 19 -9.82 4.14 18.63
CA ASN A 19 -8.56 3.99 17.93
C ASN A 19 -8.84 3.38 16.55
N TYR A 20 -8.48 4.10 15.50
CA TYR A 20 -8.68 3.67 14.12
C TYR A 20 -7.41 3.01 13.60
N LEU A 21 -7.56 1.74 13.25
CA LEU A 21 -6.54 0.94 12.59
C LEU A 21 -6.67 1.17 11.09
N ASP A 22 -5.56 1.31 10.38
CA ASP A 22 -5.61 1.51 8.93
C ASP A 22 -5.63 0.17 8.17
N PRO A 23 -6.45 0.04 7.12
CA PRO A 23 -6.59 -1.23 6.41
C PRO A 23 -5.27 -1.71 5.80
N TYR A 24 -4.45 -0.80 5.26
CA TYR A 24 -3.18 -1.17 4.63
C TYR A 24 -2.19 -1.85 5.58
N THR A 25 -2.25 -1.50 6.87
CA THR A 25 -1.44 -2.15 7.89
C THR A 25 -2.21 -3.30 8.53
N PHE A 26 -3.49 -3.17 8.81
CA PHE A 26 -4.17 -4.16 9.66
C PHE A 26 -4.89 -5.29 8.89
N TRP A 27 -4.95 -5.25 7.55
CA TRP A 27 -5.65 -6.25 6.71
C TRP A 27 -5.36 -7.71 7.06
N ASN A 28 -4.10 -8.06 7.30
CA ASN A 28 -3.67 -9.36 7.81
C ASN A 28 -2.59 -9.11 8.85
N TRP A 29 -2.99 -8.94 10.11
CA TRP A 29 -2.07 -8.54 11.16
C TRP A 29 -2.42 -9.17 12.51
N LYS A 30 -1.38 -9.47 13.28
CA LYS A 30 -1.49 -10.02 14.63
C LYS A 30 -0.48 -9.34 15.52
N GLY A 31 -0.92 -8.87 16.67
CA GLY A 31 -0.05 -8.23 17.65
C GLY A 31 -0.80 -7.33 18.61
N LYS A 32 -0.03 -6.47 19.28
CA LYS A 32 -0.48 -5.57 20.34
C LYS A 32 -0.50 -4.12 19.86
N VAL A 33 -1.65 -3.47 20.02
CA VAL A 33 -1.89 -2.07 19.68
C VAL A 33 -2.07 -1.24 20.95
N LYS A 34 -1.34 -0.12 21.06
CA LYS A 34 -1.48 0.82 22.17
C LYS A 34 -2.62 1.81 21.93
N CYS A 35 -3.48 2.02 22.93
CA CYS A 35 -4.49 3.08 22.91
C CYS A 35 -3.85 4.46 22.94
N ALA A 36 -4.23 5.34 22.01
CA ALA A 36 -3.75 6.71 21.97
C ALA A 36 -4.16 7.52 23.23
N GLY A 37 -5.34 7.26 23.80
CA GLY A 37 -5.82 8.03 24.96
C GLY A 37 -5.06 7.73 26.24
N CYS A 38 -5.11 6.48 26.69
CA CYS A 38 -4.65 6.05 28.03
C CYS A 38 -3.50 5.04 28.03
N ASP A 39 -2.84 4.81 26.90
CA ASP A 39 -1.67 3.94 26.77
C ASP A 39 -1.89 2.45 27.11
N ARG A 40 -3.13 2.02 27.39
CA ARG A 40 -3.47 0.60 27.52
C ARG A 40 -3.23 -0.16 26.23
N VAL A 41 -2.86 -1.42 26.36
CA VAL A 41 -2.47 -2.26 25.23
C VAL A 41 -3.55 -3.29 24.95
N TYR A 42 -3.88 -3.46 23.67
CA TYR A 42 -4.88 -4.41 23.18
C TYR A 42 -4.23 -5.38 22.21
N TYR A 43 -4.41 -6.67 22.44
CA TYR A 43 -4.06 -7.69 21.45
C TYR A 43 -5.20 -7.85 20.44
N VAL A 44 -4.83 -7.89 19.16
CA VAL A 44 -5.75 -8.16 18.05
C VAL A 44 -5.11 -9.13 17.06
N HIS A 45 -5.96 -9.93 16.43
CA HIS A 45 -5.62 -10.76 15.30
C HIS A 45 -6.67 -10.52 14.23
N ILE A 46 -6.25 -9.96 13.10
CA ILE A 46 -7.09 -9.53 12.00
C ILE A 46 -6.71 -10.34 10.76
N ILE A 47 -7.73 -10.91 10.09
CA ILE A 47 -7.61 -11.69 8.85
C ILE A 47 -8.58 -11.10 7.84
N GLN A 48 -8.06 -10.68 6.68
CA GLN A 48 -8.81 -10.02 5.60
C GLN A 48 -9.64 -8.82 6.08
N GLY A 49 -9.09 -8.04 7.02
CA GLY A 49 -9.76 -6.91 7.65
C GLY A 49 -10.75 -7.29 8.76
N PHE A 50 -10.98 -8.57 9.05
CA PHE A 50 -11.88 -9.02 10.12
C PHE A 50 -11.14 -9.42 11.39
N TYR A 51 -11.63 -8.98 12.56
CA TYR A 51 -11.16 -9.50 13.85
C TYR A 51 -11.43 -11.00 13.93
N TYR A 52 -10.37 -11.79 13.81
CA TYR A 52 -10.37 -13.21 14.13
C TYR A 52 -10.27 -13.42 15.64
N GLU A 53 -9.51 -12.57 16.34
CA GLU A 53 -9.38 -12.57 17.79
C GLU A 53 -9.18 -11.16 18.34
N GLY A 54 -9.77 -10.87 19.50
CA GLY A 54 -9.70 -9.56 20.14
C GLY A 54 -10.77 -8.56 19.63
N PRO A 55 -10.66 -7.27 19.98
CA PRO A 55 -9.62 -6.66 20.81
C PRO A 55 -9.67 -7.12 22.27
N LYS A 56 -8.59 -7.75 22.73
CA LYS A 56 -8.43 -8.22 24.11
C LYS A 56 -7.47 -7.31 24.84
N GLU A 57 -7.92 -6.77 25.96
CA GLU A 57 -7.06 -5.95 26.81
C GLU A 57 -5.93 -6.78 27.44
N MET A 58 -4.72 -6.26 27.37
CA MET A 58 -3.53 -6.85 27.95
C MET A 58 -3.27 -6.29 29.36
N PRO A 59 -2.60 -7.06 30.23
CA PRO A 59 -2.17 -6.57 31.53
C PRO A 59 -1.37 -5.25 31.43
N PRO A 60 -1.49 -4.36 32.44
CA PRO A 60 -0.68 -3.14 32.49
C PRO A 60 0.83 -3.44 32.41
N GLY A 61 1.56 -2.65 31.63
CA GLY A 61 3.02 -2.79 31.47
C GLY A 61 3.47 -3.72 30.35
N GLU A 62 2.55 -4.41 29.67
CA GLU A 62 2.86 -5.17 28.46
C GLU A 62 3.38 -4.27 27.33
N PRO A 63 4.46 -4.66 26.63
CA PRO A 63 4.93 -3.92 25.47
C PRO A 63 3.89 -3.95 24.34
N TYR A 64 3.88 -2.90 23.53
CA TYR A 64 3.06 -2.80 22.32
C TYR A 64 3.93 -2.94 21.08
N ASP A 65 3.35 -3.44 19.99
CA ASP A 65 4.04 -3.57 18.71
C ASP A 65 3.82 -2.32 17.85
N ILE A 66 2.62 -1.74 17.89
CA ILE A 66 2.24 -0.61 17.03
C ILE A 66 1.22 0.32 17.71
N MET A 67 1.17 1.57 17.25
CA MET A 67 0.14 2.56 17.62
C MET A 67 -0.90 2.70 16.50
N PRO A 68 -2.13 3.15 16.80
CA PRO A 68 -3.13 3.43 15.77
C PRO A 68 -2.67 4.54 14.83
N LEU A 69 -3.29 4.60 13.65
CA LEU A 69 -3.02 5.66 12.69
C LEU A 69 -3.69 6.97 13.13
N TYR A 70 -4.92 6.88 13.59
CA TYR A 70 -5.74 8.00 14.03
C TYR A 70 -6.54 7.57 15.25
N ALA A 71 -6.87 8.50 16.12
CA ALA A 71 -7.75 8.25 17.24
C ALA A 71 -8.55 9.50 17.57
N ASP A 72 -9.77 9.33 18.06
CA ASP A 72 -10.57 10.44 18.56
C ASP A 72 -11.37 10.06 19.80
N LYS A 73 -12.02 11.06 20.37
CA LYS A 73 -12.91 10.93 21.52
C LYS A 73 -14.30 11.43 21.14
N PRO A 74 -15.17 10.56 20.60
CA PRO A 74 -16.49 10.96 20.14
C PRO A 74 -17.36 11.59 21.24
N LEU A 75 -17.15 11.17 22.49
CA LEU A 75 -17.88 11.68 23.66
C LEU A 75 -17.33 13.00 24.21
N GLU A 76 -16.17 13.47 23.75
CA GLU A 76 -15.52 14.73 24.15
C GLU A 76 -15.45 15.69 22.96
N GLY A 77 -16.52 15.77 22.16
CA GLY A 77 -16.58 16.67 21.02
C GLY A 77 -15.65 16.31 19.86
N TYR A 78 -15.28 15.04 19.73
CA TYR A 78 -14.36 14.53 18.70
C TYR A 78 -12.96 15.15 18.76
N GLU A 79 -12.47 15.43 19.98
CA GLU A 79 -11.04 15.71 20.17
C GLU A 79 -10.21 14.57 19.57
N SER A 80 -9.24 14.90 18.70
CA SER A 80 -8.57 13.92 17.86
C SER A 80 -7.04 13.96 17.96
N TYR A 81 -6.44 12.78 17.92
CA TYR A 81 -5.02 12.56 17.74
C TYR A 81 -4.75 12.27 16.26
N LYS A 82 -4.18 13.26 15.57
CA LYS A 82 -3.84 13.16 14.14
C LYS A 82 -2.71 12.14 13.91
N PRO A 83 -2.56 11.59 12.69
CA PRO A 83 -1.42 10.74 12.37
C PRO A 83 -0.07 11.42 12.66
N GLY A 84 0.85 10.68 13.27
CA GLY A 84 2.18 11.18 13.65
C GLY A 84 2.22 12.04 14.92
N THR A 85 1.17 12.04 15.73
CA THR A 85 1.18 12.71 17.04
C THR A 85 2.14 11.97 17.97
N PRO A 86 3.23 12.61 18.46
CA PRO A 86 4.27 11.93 19.23
C PRO A 86 3.71 11.15 20.42
N GLY A 87 4.06 9.87 20.51
CA GLY A 87 3.65 8.98 21.61
C GLY A 87 2.17 8.55 21.60
N LYS A 88 1.36 9.04 20.65
CA LYS A 88 -0.10 8.79 20.61
C LYS A 88 -0.51 8.00 19.37
N THR A 89 -0.03 8.39 18.21
CA THR A 89 -0.33 7.73 16.93
C THR A 89 0.94 7.52 16.13
N ARG A 90 0.93 6.56 15.22
CA ARG A 90 2.06 6.33 14.30
C ARG A 90 2.05 7.34 13.15
N PRO A 91 3.19 7.65 12.53
CA PRO A 91 3.23 8.50 11.34
C PRO A 91 2.52 7.82 10.16
N TYR A 92 1.83 8.62 9.35
CA TYR A 92 1.29 8.18 8.08
C TYR A 92 2.35 8.36 6.99
N LEU A 93 2.95 7.27 6.54
CA LEU A 93 4.02 7.33 5.53
C LEU A 93 3.51 7.23 4.09
N CYS A 94 2.21 6.94 3.86
CA CYS A 94 1.66 6.62 2.54
C CYS A 94 2.43 5.52 1.78
N LEU A 95 3.28 4.76 2.47
CA LEU A 95 4.08 3.70 1.88
C LEU A 95 3.34 2.37 2.09
N PRO A 96 3.14 1.58 1.02
CA PRO A 96 2.72 0.19 1.19
C PRO A 96 3.79 -0.54 2.03
N ARG A 97 3.36 -1.55 2.81
CA ARG A 97 4.30 -2.42 3.53
C ARG A 97 5.32 -3.00 2.55
N GLU A 98 6.53 -3.25 3.00
CA GLU A 98 7.60 -3.80 2.17
C GLU A 98 7.17 -5.07 1.42
N ILE A 99 6.35 -5.91 2.05
CA ILE A 99 5.79 -7.13 1.45
C ILE A 99 4.82 -6.88 0.28
N TYR A 100 4.26 -5.67 0.16
CA TYR A 100 3.38 -5.24 -0.93
C TYR A 100 4.10 -4.37 -1.95
N LEU A 101 5.39 -4.04 -1.73
CA LEU A 101 6.22 -3.40 -2.74
C LEU A 101 6.58 -4.46 -3.80
N GLY A 102 5.76 -4.54 -4.84
CA GLY A 102 6.13 -5.29 -6.04
C GLY A 102 7.43 -4.73 -6.62
N LYS A 103 8.31 -5.60 -7.09
CA LYS A 103 9.43 -5.17 -7.93
C LYS A 103 8.85 -4.81 -9.30
N ALA A 104 9.07 -3.58 -9.75
CA ALA A 104 8.67 -3.19 -11.09
C ALA A 104 9.42 -4.05 -12.12
N ASP A 105 8.71 -4.95 -12.80
CA ASP A 105 9.27 -5.69 -13.91
C ASP A 105 9.42 -4.75 -15.10
N LYS A 106 10.67 -4.63 -15.57
CA LYS A 106 10.93 -3.90 -16.80
C LYS A 106 10.53 -4.80 -17.97
N VAL A 107 9.35 -4.56 -18.51
CA VAL A 107 8.84 -5.29 -19.68
C VAL A 107 9.33 -4.62 -20.96
N LYS A 108 9.99 -5.37 -21.85
CA LYS A 108 10.36 -4.92 -23.22
C LYS A 108 9.27 -5.20 -24.25
N PHE A 109 8.60 -6.34 -24.09
CA PHE A 109 7.59 -6.85 -25.02
C PHE A 109 6.35 -7.25 -24.23
N SER A 110 5.19 -6.85 -24.74
CA SER A 110 3.90 -7.34 -24.27
C SER A 110 3.79 -8.87 -24.42
N ILE A 111 2.78 -9.46 -23.78
CA ILE A 111 2.45 -10.88 -23.91
C ILE A 111 2.21 -11.33 -25.37
N ARG A 112 1.87 -10.39 -26.26
CA ARG A 112 1.70 -10.64 -27.71
C ARG A 112 3.02 -10.52 -28.48
N GLY A 113 4.15 -10.41 -27.78
CA GLY A 113 5.47 -10.22 -28.36
C GLY A 113 5.70 -8.85 -28.99
N ARG A 114 4.78 -7.90 -28.80
CA ARG A 114 4.89 -6.54 -29.34
C ARG A 114 5.68 -5.63 -28.40
N PRO A 115 6.61 -4.82 -28.90
CA PRO A 115 7.37 -3.89 -28.07
C PRO A 115 6.49 -2.91 -27.28
N VAL A 116 6.91 -2.56 -26.07
CA VAL A 116 6.20 -1.57 -25.24
C VAL A 116 6.91 -0.22 -25.25
N ARG A 117 6.13 0.87 -25.27
CA ARG A 117 6.64 2.25 -25.31
C ARG A 117 7.52 2.63 -24.12
N GLY A 118 7.29 2.00 -22.96
CA GLY A 118 7.93 2.35 -21.70
C GLY A 118 9.37 1.86 -21.52
N TRP A 119 9.96 1.16 -22.50
CA TRP A 119 11.33 0.68 -22.36
C TRP A 119 12.35 1.83 -22.51
N ALA A 120 13.16 2.05 -21.48
CA ALA A 120 14.23 3.04 -21.46
C ALA A 120 15.54 2.48 -22.07
N PRO A 121 16.42 3.31 -22.64
CA PRO A 121 16.31 4.77 -22.76
C PRO A 121 15.33 5.20 -23.86
N GLN A 122 14.59 6.27 -23.59
CA GLN A 122 13.83 6.97 -24.63
C GLN A 122 14.83 7.67 -25.55
N PRO A 123 14.54 7.80 -26.85
CA PRO A 123 15.54 8.30 -27.78
C PRO A 123 15.72 9.81 -27.61
N PRO A 124 16.79 10.39 -28.19
CA PRO A 124 16.95 11.84 -28.24
C PRO A 124 15.80 12.57 -28.95
N SER A 125 15.05 11.88 -29.83
CA SER A 125 13.89 12.42 -30.52
C SER A 125 12.62 12.46 -29.67
N SER A 126 12.65 11.94 -28.44
CA SER A 126 11.55 12.13 -27.49
C SER A 126 11.55 13.58 -27.01
N GLY A 127 10.37 14.19 -26.93
CA GLY A 127 10.21 15.58 -26.49
C GLY A 127 10.61 15.76 -25.02
N LEU A 128 10.36 16.96 -24.48
CA LEU A 128 10.69 17.30 -23.10
C LEU A 128 10.19 16.21 -22.13
N ALA A 129 11.10 15.71 -21.28
CA ALA A 129 10.83 14.65 -20.29
C ALA A 129 10.33 13.31 -20.88
N GLY A 130 10.69 12.97 -22.12
CA GLY A 130 10.24 11.73 -22.76
C GLY A 130 8.81 11.78 -23.29
N SER A 131 8.21 12.98 -23.40
CA SER A 131 6.91 13.17 -24.03
C SER A 131 6.97 12.79 -25.51
N GLN A 132 6.01 11.99 -25.98
CA GLN A 132 5.89 11.66 -27.41
C GLN A 132 4.43 11.80 -27.80
N GLY A 133 4.19 12.30 -29.02
CA GLY A 133 2.86 12.35 -29.60
C GLY A 133 2.29 10.94 -29.88
N PHE A 134 1.07 10.89 -30.41
CA PHE A 134 0.38 9.63 -30.71
C PHE A 134 1.01 8.81 -31.85
N LYS A 135 1.94 9.39 -32.61
CA LYS A 135 2.65 8.71 -33.71
C LYS A 135 3.80 7.87 -33.16
N TRP A 136 3.72 6.56 -33.35
CA TRP A 136 4.65 5.59 -32.80
C TRP A 136 5.68 5.11 -33.85
N ASP A 137 6.86 5.74 -33.85
CA ASP A 137 7.98 5.35 -34.72
C ASP A 137 8.98 4.50 -33.92
N ILE A 138 8.65 3.22 -33.67
CA ILE A 138 9.41 2.34 -32.78
C ILE A 138 10.91 2.25 -33.10
N GLU A 139 11.29 2.27 -34.37
CA GLU A 139 12.68 2.19 -34.83
C GLU A 139 13.53 3.33 -34.28
N LYS A 140 12.93 4.51 -34.17
CA LYS A 140 13.57 5.72 -33.64
C LYS A 140 13.54 5.75 -32.13
N LEU A 141 12.53 5.13 -31.50
CA LEU A 141 12.28 5.22 -30.07
C LEU A 141 13.09 4.27 -29.21
N SER A 142 13.41 3.08 -29.71
CA SER A 142 14.25 2.16 -28.96
C SER A 142 14.99 1.24 -29.91
N PRO A 143 16.12 1.70 -30.50
CA PRO A 143 16.83 0.96 -31.54
C PRO A 143 17.21 -0.46 -31.16
N ASP A 144 17.57 -0.67 -29.89
CA ASP A 144 17.89 -2.01 -29.36
C ASP A 144 16.66 -2.92 -29.30
N VAL A 145 15.52 -2.38 -28.85
CA VAL A 145 14.24 -3.12 -28.84
C VAL A 145 13.76 -3.37 -30.26
N TRP A 146 13.97 -2.43 -31.18
CA TRP A 146 13.67 -2.61 -32.60
C TRP A 146 14.51 -3.73 -33.21
N LYS A 147 15.82 -3.73 -32.97
CA LYS A 147 16.73 -4.78 -33.43
C LYS A 147 16.32 -6.15 -32.89
N GLU A 148 15.97 -6.22 -31.60
CA GLU A 148 15.46 -7.44 -30.96
C GLU A 148 14.12 -7.87 -31.57
N TYR A 149 13.19 -6.95 -31.81
CA TYR A 149 11.91 -7.22 -32.46
C TYR A 149 12.10 -7.79 -33.88
N GLN A 150 13.02 -7.23 -34.66
CA GLN A 150 13.37 -7.73 -36.00
C GLN A 150 13.94 -9.16 -35.96
N VAL A 151 14.72 -9.51 -34.93
CA VAL A 151 15.16 -10.90 -34.72
C VAL A 151 13.97 -11.81 -34.43
N LYS A 152 13.05 -11.39 -33.56
CA LYS A 152 11.85 -12.17 -33.21
C LYS A 152 10.92 -12.38 -34.40
N LEU A 153 10.74 -11.36 -35.24
CA LEU A 153 9.99 -11.46 -36.50
C LEU A 153 10.59 -12.51 -37.43
N ARG A 154 11.91 -12.47 -37.64
CA ARG A 154 12.62 -13.46 -38.49
C ARG A 154 12.50 -14.89 -37.97
N LYS A 155 12.40 -15.07 -36.65
CA LYS A 155 12.21 -16.38 -36.01
C LYS A 155 10.75 -16.85 -35.99
N GLY A 156 9.81 -16.02 -36.45
CA GLY A 156 8.37 -16.34 -36.38
C GLY A 156 7.81 -16.30 -34.96
N GLU A 157 8.55 -15.76 -33.98
CA GLU A 157 8.12 -15.66 -32.58
C GLU A 157 7.03 -14.60 -32.38
N VAL A 158 6.94 -13.63 -33.31
CA VAL A 158 6.00 -12.51 -33.29
C VAL A 158 5.48 -12.22 -34.70
N ARG A 159 4.31 -11.59 -34.81
CA ARG A 159 3.69 -11.18 -36.09
C ARG A 159 3.71 -9.66 -36.24
N GLU A 160 3.82 -9.21 -37.48
CA GLU A 160 3.68 -7.80 -37.84
C GLU A 160 2.26 -7.27 -37.57
N TRP A 161 2.10 -5.95 -37.57
CA TRP A 161 0.84 -5.28 -37.26
C TRP A 161 -0.21 -5.46 -38.34
#